data_AF-A0A1G1HPQ8-F1
#
_entry.id   AF-A0A1G1HPQ8-F1
#
_cell.length_a   1.000
_cell.length_b   1.000
_cell.length_c   1.000
_cell.angle_alpha   90.00
_cell.angle_beta   90.00
_cell.angle_gamma   90.00
#
_symmetry.space_group_name_H-M   'P 1'
#
loop_
_entity.id
_entity.type
_entity.pdbx_description
1 polymer ?
#
loop_
_entity_poly.entity_id
_entity_poly.type
_entity_poly.pdbx_seq_one_letter_code
_entity_poly.pdbx_strand_id
1 'polypeptide(L)'
;MNRKVTHILSLLVVLISSCLNVVYAEEVLRIEIKKDGVYYISNQDLIAAGIPTNTDPKTFKIFNQGVEIPIYVYGEDTTNTFNSSIYYIEFYAKGIPRESEYYEFTDANIYWLKWGGEKGKRVTPMDGKPGNLSPPASFLASLHAEKDLEWWWEKPDSDENDQWFWEKIKAGDAKEYPFTLKNIDATSSDCAVRVSLHGRTDVFLSTDHNTRLYLNNHPLNSGEEWDGMVPKKWDIPGIPCNLFNEGENRIKIEAIRVPVPDPYKVIFDLDSDGFLDIDSSYLNWFEIDYRSKYITENGYYLKLSGTGNSEVDFAISDFHNPTNDLGWITVMDITGYPHKITRFNNIELSDNFPYQVYFRDVLENNKKKEYAATVILTNTTADLLPIGNRSQLFFPV
;
A
#
# COMPACT_ATOMS: atom_id res chain seq x y z
N MET A 1 51.72 0.30 79.10
CA MET A 1 51.84 -0.68 78.00
C MET A 1 50.57 -0.57 77.16
N ASN A 2 50.66 0.02 75.96
CA ASN A 2 49.67 -0.04 74.88
C ASN A 2 50.22 0.76 73.69
N ARG A 3 50.86 0.03 72.75
CA ARG A 3 51.39 0.59 71.51
C ARG A 3 50.28 0.66 70.46
N LYS A 4 50.08 1.84 69.90
CA LYS A 4 49.19 2.12 68.76
C LYS A 4 49.72 1.41 67.50
N VAL A 5 48.85 0.70 66.80
CA VAL A 5 49.12 0.12 65.48
C VAL A 5 48.53 1.06 64.43
N THR A 6 49.39 1.51 63.52
CA THR A 6 49.08 2.37 62.38
C THR A 6 48.83 1.45 61.18
N HIS A 7 47.65 1.52 60.56
CA HIS A 7 47.38 0.83 59.29
C HIS A 7 47.75 1.74 58.11
N ILE A 8 48.65 1.25 57.26
CA ILE A 8 49.06 1.86 56.00
C ILE A 8 48.05 1.43 54.93
N LEU A 9 47.41 2.42 54.29
CA LEU A 9 46.47 2.24 53.18
C LEU A 9 47.24 2.27 51.86
N SER A 10 47.31 1.14 51.15
CA SER A 10 47.90 1.05 49.81
C SER A 10 46.96 1.63 48.78
N LEU A 11 47.42 2.66 48.05
CA LEU A 11 46.69 3.32 46.97
C LEU A 11 46.81 2.48 45.68
N LEU A 12 45.69 1.91 45.22
CA LEU A 12 45.58 1.24 43.93
C LEU A 12 45.32 2.30 42.84
N VAL A 13 46.28 2.50 41.94
CA VAL A 13 46.13 3.35 40.76
C VAL A 13 45.37 2.58 39.70
N VAL A 14 44.10 2.91 39.48
CA VAL A 14 43.30 2.44 38.35
C VAL A 14 43.52 3.41 37.19
N LEU A 15 44.21 2.96 36.15
CA LEU A 15 44.24 3.62 34.84
C LEU A 15 42.84 3.47 34.22
N ILE A 16 42.04 4.52 34.30
CA ILE A 16 40.80 4.65 33.52
C ILE A 16 41.24 5.01 32.09
N SER A 17 41.35 3.99 31.23
CA SER A 17 41.36 4.22 29.79
C SER A 17 39.96 4.71 29.42
N SER A 18 39.83 6.01 29.22
CA SER A 18 38.61 6.63 28.72
C SER A 18 38.36 6.14 27.29
N CYS A 19 37.53 5.11 27.13
CA CYS A 19 36.80 4.92 25.89
C CYS A 19 35.83 6.10 25.75
N LEU A 20 36.31 7.19 25.16
CA LEU A 20 35.46 8.14 24.45
C LEU A 20 34.88 7.38 23.26
N ASN A 21 33.84 6.58 23.50
CA ASN A 21 32.84 6.37 22.47
C ASN A 21 32.16 7.73 22.32
N VAL A 22 32.74 8.58 21.46
CA VAL A 22 31.94 9.56 20.75
C VAL A 22 30.95 8.71 19.97
N VAL A 23 29.79 8.47 20.58
CA VAL A 23 28.59 8.17 19.81
C VAL A 23 28.41 9.43 18.98
N TYR A 24 28.95 9.42 17.76
CA TYR A 24 28.40 10.31 16.74
C TYR A 24 26.92 9.96 16.76
N ALA A 25 26.09 10.88 17.26
CA ALA A 25 24.66 10.77 17.03
C ALA A 25 24.55 10.54 15.53
N GLU A 26 24.09 9.36 15.12
CA GLU A 26 23.90 9.16 13.70
C GLU A 26 22.92 10.26 13.28
N GLU A 27 23.36 11.03 12.30
CA GLU A 27 22.64 12.12 11.69
C GLU A 27 21.45 11.52 10.94
N VAL A 28 20.36 11.25 11.67
CA VAL A 28 19.18 10.56 11.16
C VAL A 28 17.88 11.25 11.57
N LEU A 29 16.90 11.20 10.68
CA LEU A 29 15.54 11.69 10.89
C LEU A 29 14.54 10.59 10.59
N ARG A 30 13.47 10.54 11.38
CA ARG A 30 12.37 9.59 11.23
C ARG A 30 11.30 10.19 10.31
N ILE A 31 10.85 9.38 9.36
CA ILE A 31 9.78 9.72 8.41
C ILE A 31 8.69 8.66 8.57
N GLU A 32 7.48 9.08 8.91
CA GLU A 32 6.32 8.21 8.97
C GLU A 32 5.58 8.23 7.62
N ILE A 33 5.36 7.05 7.04
CA ILE A 33 4.69 6.88 5.75
C ILE A 33 3.47 5.99 5.94
N LYS A 34 2.28 6.54 5.67
CA LYS A 34 1.01 5.82 5.85
C LYS A 34 0.42 5.27 4.56
N LYS A 35 0.74 5.89 3.43
CA LYS A 35 0.17 5.55 2.13
C LYS A 35 1.28 5.37 1.11
N ASP A 36 1.03 4.48 0.17
CA ASP A 36 1.87 4.37 -1.02
C ASP A 36 1.83 5.68 -1.80
N GLY A 37 3.01 6.17 -2.21
CA GLY A 37 3.08 7.40 -2.99
C GLY A 37 4.50 7.89 -3.21
N VAL A 38 4.61 8.93 -4.02
CA VAL A 38 5.85 9.70 -4.17
C VAL A 38 5.80 10.87 -3.18
N TYR A 39 6.84 10.99 -2.37
CA TYR A 39 6.98 11.98 -1.33
C TYR A 39 8.04 13.00 -1.70
N TYR A 40 7.84 14.22 -1.20
CA TYR A 40 8.69 15.37 -1.45
C TYR A 40 9.11 15.99 -0.12
N ILE A 41 10.40 16.28 0.06
CA ILE A 41 10.92 17.00 1.23
C ILE A 41 11.63 18.25 0.74
N SER A 42 11.11 19.42 1.14
CA SER A 42 11.67 20.71 0.75
C SER A 42 13.00 21.03 1.46
N ASN A 43 13.76 21.98 0.92
CA ASN A 43 14.92 22.54 1.62
C ASN A 43 14.56 23.12 2.99
N GLN A 44 13.42 23.79 3.07
CA GLN A 44 12.95 24.40 4.31
C GLN A 44 12.66 23.33 5.37
N ASP A 45 12.01 22.22 5.00
CA ASP A 45 11.68 21.14 5.93
C ASP A 45 12.94 20.44 6.46
N LEU A 46 13.94 20.22 5.59
CA LEU A 46 15.24 19.64 5.98
C LEU A 46 15.97 20.53 6.99
N ILE A 47 15.98 21.85 6.78
CA ILE A 47 16.58 22.82 7.72
C ILE A 47 15.77 22.88 9.02
N ALA A 48 14.43 22.92 8.93
CA ALA A 48 13.55 22.97 10.09
C ALA A 48 13.66 21.71 10.96
N ALA A 49 13.93 20.55 10.35
CA ALA A 49 14.20 19.30 11.04
C ALA A 49 15.61 19.23 11.67
N GLY A 50 16.44 20.27 11.48
CA GLY A 50 17.75 20.41 12.12
C GLY A 50 18.93 19.92 11.30
N ILE A 51 18.77 19.63 10.00
CA ILE A 51 19.90 19.27 9.15
C ILE A 51 20.79 20.51 8.92
N PRO A 52 22.11 20.44 9.18
CA PRO A 52 23.02 21.55 8.91
C PRO A 52 23.06 21.93 7.43
N THR A 53 23.03 23.23 7.11
CA THR A 53 23.05 23.72 5.71
C THR A 53 24.37 23.44 4.98
N ASN A 54 25.44 23.11 5.71
CA ASN A 54 26.73 22.69 5.16
C ASN A 54 26.81 21.18 4.86
N THR A 55 25.74 20.43 5.09
CA THR A 55 25.64 19.02 4.69
C THR A 55 25.74 18.88 3.17
N ASP A 56 26.54 17.92 2.70
CA ASP A 56 26.64 17.59 1.28
C ASP A 56 25.39 16.82 0.84
N PRO A 57 24.57 17.36 -0.09
CA PRO A 57 23.34 16.70 -0.54
C PRO A 57 23.57 15.33 -1.18
N LYS A 58 24.78 15.06 -1.70
CA LYS A 58 25.13 13.74 -2.25
C LYS A 58 25.08 12.64 -1.19
N THR A 59 25.20 13.00 0.08
CA THR A 59 25.26 12.05 1.19
C THR A 59 23.90 11.64 1.75
N PHE A 60 22.81 12.30 1.33
CA PHE A 60 21.45 11.92 1.72
C PHE A 60 21.12 10.49 1.28
N LYS A 61 20.58 9.70 2.22
CA LYS A 61 20.14 8.31 2.06
C LYS A 61 18.82 8.12 2.79
N ILE A 62 17.88 7.38 2.20
CA ILE A 62 16.66 6.96 2.90
C ILE A 62 16.67 5.44 3.02
N PHE A 63 16.37 4.94 4.22
CA PHE A 63 16.30 3.51 4.52
C PHE A 63 14.92 3.10 4.99
N ASN A 64 14.45 1.93 4.55
CA ASN A 64 13.30 1.24 5.11
C ASN A 64 13.71 -0.19 5.47
N GLN A 65 13.47 -0.60 6.71
CA GLN A 65 13.83 -1.93 7.22
C GLN A 65 15.29 -2.34 6.91
N GLY A 66 16.23 -1.39 6.99
CA GLY A 66 17.65 -1.61 6.70
C GLY A 66 18.04 -1.58 5.22
N VAL A 67 17.07 -1.45 4.30
CA VAL A 67 17.33 -1.36 2.85
C VAL A 67 17.35 0.10 2.41
N GLU A 68 18.45 0.51 1.76
CA GLU A 68 18.55 1.84 1.13
C GLU A 68 17.72 1.91 -0.15
N ILE A 69 16.81 2.88 -0.21
CA ILE A 69 15.97 3.13 -1.39
C ILE A 69 16.61 4.20 -2.30
N PRO A 70 16.43 4.10 -3.63
CA PRO A 70 16.80 5.16 -4.55
C PRO A 70 16.00 6.45 -4.29
N ILE A 71 16.69 7.58 -4.16
CA ILE A 71 16.06 8.89 -4.02
C ILE A 71 16.49 9.83 -5.15
N TYR A 72 15.67 10.83 -5.46
CA TYR A 72 16.06 11.94 -6.31
C TYR A 72 16.45 13.12 -5.41
N VAL A 73 17.63 13.70 -5.62
CA VAL A 73 18.07 14.89 -4.88
C VAL A 73 18.31 16.00 -5.88
N TYR A 74 17.35 16.92 -5.99
CA TYR A 74 17.46 18.02 -6.94
C TYR A 74 18.58 18.96 -6.54
N GLY A 75 19.43 19.34 -7.50
CA GLY A 75 20.52 20.27 -7.30
C GLY A 75 21.81 19.66 -6.74
N GLU A 76 21.86 18.36 -6.39
CA GLU A 76 23.02 17.76 -5.72
C GLU A 76 24.35 17.92 -6.48
N ASP A 77 24.31 18.09 -7.81
CA ASP A 77 25.50 18.27 -8.64
C ASP A 77 26.00 19.72 -8.72
N THR A 78 25.27 20.68 -8.13
CA THR A 78 25.58 22.12 -8.23
C THR A 78 26.59 22.58 -7.18
N THR A 79 26.51 22.08 -5.95
CA THR A 79 27.41 22.41 -4.84
C THR A 79 27.50 21.23 -3.86
N ASN A 80 28.50 21.24 -2.98
CA ASN A 80 28.61 20.26 -1.88
C ASN A 80 27.93 20.76 -0.59
N THR A 81 26.98 21.68 -0.69
CA THR A 81 26.24 22.24 0.46
C THR A 81 24.76 22.40 0.12
N PHE A 82 23.89 22.10 1.07
CA PHE A 82 22.46 22.26 0.89
C PHE A 82 21.96 23.65 1.34
N ASN A 83 22.45 24.71 0.68
CA ASN A 83 22.22 26.11 1.11
C ASN A 83 21.29 26.93 0.20
N SER A 84 20.66 26.31 -0.80
CA SER A 84 19.72 26.97 -1.72
C SER A 84 18.29 26.49 -1.50
N SER A 85 17.31 27.41 -1.52
CA SER A 85 15.90 27.05 -1.35
C SER A 85 15.34 26.14 -2.44
N ILE A 86 16.06 25.98 -3.56
CA ILE A 86 15.63 25.13 -4.69
C ILE A 86 15.89 23.65 -4.46
N TYR A 87 16.73 23.28 -3.47
CA TYR A 87 17.05 21.87 -3.26
C TYR A 87 15.87 21.10 -2.63
N TYR A 88 15.72 19.84 -2.99
CA TYR A 88 14.70 18.97 -2.41
C TYR A 88 15.02 17.49 -2.60
N ILE A 89 14.32 16.63 -1.88
CA ILE A 89 14.37 15.17 -2.03
C ILE A 89 13.01 14.68 -2.53
N GLU A 90 12.99 13.89 -3.61
CA GLU A 90 11.83 13.06 -3.98
C GLU A 90 12.14 11.57 -3.75
N PHE A 91 11.18 10.81 -3.27
CA PHE A 91 11.32 9.37 -3.11
C PHE A 91 9.97 8.67 -3.14
N TYR A 92 9.91 7.45 -3.66
CA TYR A 92 8.72 6.60 -3.52
C TYR A 92 8.79 5.85 -2.20
N ALA A 93 7.68 5.81 -1.47
CA ALA A 93 7.57 5.06 -0.23
C ALA A 93 6.22 4.37 -0.15
N LYS A 94 6.20 3.25 0.58
CA LYS A 94 5.02 2.44 0.86
C LYS A 94 4.60 2.54 2.32
N GLY A 95 3.29 2.62 2.54
CA GLY A 95 2.70 2.38 3.86
C GLY A 95 2.90 0.93 4.29
N ILE A 96 2.39 0.57 5.48
CA ILE A 96 2.27 -0.86 5.81
C ILE A 96 1.04 -1.38 5.06
N PRO A 97 1.20 -2.35 4.15
CA PRO A 97 0.06 -2.93 3.45
C PRO A 97 -0.80 -3.71 4.45
N ARG A 98 -2.10 -3.83 4.17
CA ARG A 98 -3.02 -4.42 5.13
C ARG A 98 -2.72 -5.89 5.41
N GLU A 99 -2.24 -6.59 4.40
CA GLU A 99 -1.86 -7.99 4.43
C GLU A 99 -0.56 -8.24 5.23
N SER A 100 0.04 -7.19 5.81
CA SER A 100 1.24 -7.29 6.64
C SER A 100 0.89 -7.71 8.07
N GLU A 101 1.68 -8.62 8.64
CA GLU A 101 1.65 -8.97 10.07
C GLU A 101 1.77 -7.77 11.03
N TYR A 102 2.29 -6.62 10.55
CA TYR A 102 2.44 -5.41 11.35
C TYR A 102 1.20 -4.51 11.33
N TYR A 103 0.27 -4.71 10.39
CA TYR A 103 -0.87 -3.82 10.19
C TYR A 103 -1.81 -3.80 11.40
N GLU A 104 -1.91 -4.91 12.13
CA GLU A 104 -2.65 -5.02 13.39
C GLU A 104 -2.16 -4.04 14.46
N PHE A 105 -0.91 -3.57 14.37
CA PHE A 105 -0.28 -2.69 15.35
C PHE A 105 -0.15 -1.24 14.86
N THR A 106 0.04 -1.03 13.55
CA THR A 106 0.24 0.31 12.97
C THR A 106 0.02 0.32 11.45
N ASP A 107 -0.59 1.39 10.94
CA ASP A 107 -0.71 1.69 9.50
C ASP A 107 0.49 2.51 8.96
N ALA A 108 1.37 2.98 9.85
CA ALA A 108 2.53 3.80 9.52
C ALA A 108 3.81 2.97 9.39
N ASN A 109 4.42 3.01 8.20
CA ASN A 109 5.74 2.46 7.91
C ASN A 109 6.82 3.52 8.20
N ILE A 110 7.97 3.09 8.72
CA ILE A 110 9.03 3.99 9.18
C ILE A 110 10.21 3.99 8.21
N TYR A 111 10.54 5.18 7.73
CA TYR A 111 11.70 5.45 6.90
C TYR A 111 12.68 6.32 7.68
N TRP A 112 13.97 6.15 7.39
CA TRP A 112 15.04 6.88 8.07
C TRP A 112 15.86 7.65 7.04
N LEU A 113 15.80 8.97 7.10
CA LEU A 113 16.70 9.83 6.33
C LEU A 113 18.02 9.97 7.09
N LYS A 114 19.13 9.59 6.46
CA LYS A 114 20.49 9.79 6.98
C LYS A 114 21.27 10.76 6.10
N TRP A 115 22.20 11.48 6.68
CA TRP A 115 23.17 12.31 5.95
C TRP A 115 24.61 12.10 6.45
N GLY A 116 25.57 12.60 5.67
CA GLY A 116 26.99 12.37 5.89
C GLY A 116 27.52 11.05 5.30
N GLY A 117 28.85 10.95 5.22
CA GLY A 117 29.55 9.78 4.70
C GLY A 117 29.48 9.63 3.18
N GLU A 118 29.28 8.40 2.70
CA GLU A 118 29.30 8.06 1.28
C GLU A 118 28.12 8.64 0.49
N LYS A 119 28.24 8.67 -0.84
CA LYS A 119 27.12 9.04 -1.72
C LYS A 119 25.95 8.07 -1.54
N GLY A 120 24.74 8.60 -1.44
CA GLY A 120 23.51 7.80 -1.37
C GLY A 120 23.03 7.28 -2.72
N LYS A 121 22.17 6.26 -2.67
CA LYS A 121 21.54 5.66 -3.83
C LYS A 121 20.62 6.65 -4.53
N ARG A 122 20.66 6.66 -5.86
CA ARG A 122 19.86 7.57 -6.69
C ARG A 122 18.92 6.85 -7.62
N VAL A 123 17.78 7.48 -7.91
CA VAL A 123 16.90 7.05 -8.99
C VAL A 123 17.66 7.04 -10.32
N THR A 124 17.32 6.12 -11.21
CA THR A 124 17.90 6.09 -12.56
C THR A 124 17.09 7.01 -13.48
N PRO A 125 17.69 8.03 -14.13
CA PRO A 125 16.96 8.82 -15.10
C PRO A 125 16.67 8.02 -16.37
N MET A 126 15.51 8.21 -16.97
CA MET A 126 15.13 7.63 -18.26
C MET A 126 14.44 8.69 -19.12
N ASP A 127 14.73 8.69 -20.42
CA ASP A 127 14.02 9.56 -21.36
C ASP A 127 12.62 9.01 -21.60
N GLY A 128 11.60 9.77 -21.21
CA GLY A 128 10.19 9.42 -21.33
C GLY A 128 9.49 10.15 -22.48
N LYS A 129 10.24 10.80 -23.38
CA LYS A 129 9.66 11.52 -24.51
C LYS A 129 8.67 10.64 -25.29
N PRO A 130 7.39 11.05 -25.41
CA PRO A 130 6.40 10.29 -26.16
C PRO A 130 6.75 10.29 -27.66
N GLY A 131 6.22 9.30 -28.37
CA GLY A 131 6.16 9.36 -29.83
C GLY A 131 4.73 9.45 -30.33
N ASN A 132 4.40 8.65 -31.35
CA ASN A 132 3.11 8.75 -32.07
C ASN A 132 2.26 7.46 -31.97
N LEU A 133 2.49 6.61 -30.96
CA LEU A 133 1.68 5.40 -30.76
C LEU A 133 0.35 5.75 -30.09
N SER A 134 -0.70 5.01 -30.42
CA SER A 134 -1.99 5.16 -29.75
C SER A 134 -1.89 4.63 -28.31
N PRO A 135 -2.20 5.44 -27.29
CA PRO A 135 -2.15 4.98 -25.91
C PRO A 135 -3.20 3.91 -25.61
N PRO A 136 -2.91 2.94 -24.71
CA PRO A 136 -3.91 2.02 -24.20
C PRO A 136 -5.06 2.79 -23.51
N ALA A 137 -6.29 2.33 -23.67
CA ALA A 137 -7.46 3.00 -23.09
C ALA A 137 -7.56 2.85 -21.56
N SER A 138 -7.08 1.71 -21.04
CA SER A 138 -7.17 1.34 -19.63
C SER A 138 -6.03 0.43 -19.22
N PHE A 139 -5.85 0.21 -17.91
CA PHE A 139 -4.94 -0.76 -17.31
C PHE A 139 -5.68 -1.64 -16.29
N LEU A 140 -5.09 -2.78 -15.95
CA LEU A 140 -5.62 -3.66 -14.91
C LEU A 140 -5.28 -3.08 -13.52
N ALA A 141 -6.33 -2.80 -12.75
CA ALA A 141 -6.28 -2.35 -11.37
C ALA A 141 -6.97 -3.37 -10.47
N SER A 142 -6.57 -3.42 -9.20
CA SER A 142 -7.15 -4.31 -8.20
C SER A 142 -7.59 -3.51 -6.99
N LEU A 143 -8.78 -3.80 -6.50
CA LEU A 143 -9.28 -3.33 -5.20
C LEU A 143 -9.34 -4.54 -4.27
N HIS A 144 -8.72 -4.44 -3.10
CA HIS A 144 -8.89 -5.39 -2.00
C HIS A 144 -9.79 -4.76 -0.93
N ALA A 145 -10.74 -5.53 -0.41
CA ALA A 145 -11.67 -5.09 0.63
C ALA A 145 -11.86 -6.16 1.71
N GLU A 146 -11.60 -5.76 2.95
CA GLU A 146 -11.77 -6.59 4.16
C GLU A 146 -12.00 -5.68 5.39
N LYS A 147 -12.50 -6.25 6.49
CA LYS A 147 -12.58 -5.58 7.80
C LYS A 147 -12.29 -6.60 8.90
N ASP A 148 -11.64 -6.16 9.97
CA ASP A 148 -11.24 -7.06 11.07
C ASP A 148 -12.19 -6.82 12.25
N LEU A 149 -13.41 -7.37 12.17
CA LEU A 149 -14.46 -7.11 13.16
C LEU A 149 -14.71 -8.31 14.08
N GLU A 150 -14.46 -9.52 13.60
CA GLU A 150 -14.74 -10.77 14.31
C GLU A 150 -13.44 -11.56 14.52
N TRP A 151 -12.93 -11.61 15.75
CA TRP A 151 -11.79 -12.46 16.11
C TRP A 151 -12.28 -13.89 16.37
N TRP A 152 -11.67 -14.88 15.73
CA TRP A 152 -11.94 -16.30 15.97
C TRP A 152 -10.71 -17.05 16.48
N TRP A 153 -10.57 -17.09 17.81
CA TRP A 153 -9.43 -17.68 18.50
C TRP A 153 -9.38 -19.22 18.47
N GLU A 154 -10.54 -19.88 18.26
CA GLU A 154 -10.65 -21.35 18.16
C GLU A 154 -10.64 -21.84 16.70
N LYS A 155 -10.29 -20.97 15.74
CA LYS A 155 -10.24 -21.35 14.33
C LYS A 155 -9.25 -22.52 14.15
N PRO A 156 -9.66 -23.63 13.53
CA PRO A 156 -8.73 -24.70 13.18
C PRO A 156 -7.59 -24.19 12.28
N ASP A 157 -6.41 -24.80 12.44
CA ASP A 157 -5.29 -24.56 11.53
C ASP A 157 -5.72 -24.92 10.10
N SER A 158 -5.52 -23.98 9.18
CA SER A 158 -5.73 -24.18 7.75
C SER A 158 -4.60 -23.53 6.96
N ASP A 159 -4.64 -23.64 5.63
CA ASP A 159 -3.75 -22.91 4.72
C ASP A 159 -3.98 -21.38 4.74
N GLU A 160 -5.07 -20.93 5.36
CA GLU A 160 -5.37 -19.53 5.65
C GLU A 160 -4.92 -19.17 7.07
N ASN A 161 -3.86 -18.37 7.15
CA ASN A 161 -3.27 -17.90 8.40
C ASN A 161 -3.86 -16.55 8.83
N ASP A 162 -5.18 -16.54 9.06
CA ASP A 162 -5.92 -15.38 9.53
C ASP A 162 -6.89 -15.78 10.65
N GLN A 163 -7.03 -14.92 11.67
CA GLN A 163 -7.95 -15.09 12.79
C GLN A 163 -8.99 -13.98 12.86
N TRP A 164 -8.85 -12.93 12.04
CA TRP A 164 -9.80 -11.86 11.94
C TRP A 164 -10.68 -12.05 10.71
N PHE A 165 -11.96 -11.71 10.87
CA PHE A 165 -12.94 -11.80 9.80
C PHE A 165 -13.82 -10.57 9.79
N TRP A 166 -14.43 -10.31 8.63
CA TRP A 166 -15.34 -9.19 8.44
C TRP A 166 -16.66 -9.40 9.15
N GLU A 167 -17.40 -10.45 8.80
CA GLU A 167 -18.72 -10.65 9.37
C GLU A 167 -19.13 -12.11 9.29
N LYS A 168 -19.87 -12.57 10.30
CA LYS A 168 -20.54 -13.88 10.27
C LYS A 168 -21.80 -13.83 9.42
N ILE A 169 -21.93 -14.79 8.51
CA ILE A 169 -23.09 -14.98 7.65
C ILE A 169 -23.72 -16.32 8.03
N LYS A 170 -24.96 -16.29 8.52
CA LYS A 170 -25.71 -17.50 8.90
C LYS A 170 -26.63 -17.94 7.76
N ALA A 171 -26.95 -19.22 7.70
CA ALA A 171 -27.97 -19.73 6.81
C ALA A 171 -29.29 -18.94 6.90
N GLY A 172 -29.82 -18.56 5.75
CA GLY A 172 -30.98 -17.70 5.61
C GLY A 172 -30.65 -16.21 5.51
N ASP A 173 -29.43 -15.80 5.88
CA ASP A 173 -28.98 -14.42 5.74
C ASP A 173 -28.59 -14.07 4.31
N ALA A 174 -28.82 -12.81 3.97
CA ALA A 174 -28.24 -12.13 2.82
C ALA A 174 -27.53 -10.87 3.32
N LYS A 175 -26.23 -10.76 3.06
CA LYS A 175 -25.39 -9.62 3.48
C LYS A 175 -24.86 -8.88 2.25
N GLU A 176 -24.82 -7.56 2.34
CA GLU A 176 -24.32 -6.69 1.27
C GLU A 176 -23.10 -5.91 1.73
N TYR A 177 -22.06 -5.92 0.91
CA TYR A 177 -20.78 -5.28 1.16
C TYR A 177 -20.54 -4.21 0.09
N PRO A 178 -20.69 -2.91 0.45
CA PRO A 178 -20.49 -1.84 -0.51
C PRO A 178 -19.00 -1.59 -0.75
N PHE A 179 -18.65 -1.27 -2.00
CA PHE A 179 -17.33 -0.81 -2.41
C PHE A 179 -17.45 0.27 -3.48
N THR A 180 -16.40 1.06 -3.69
CA THR A 180 -16.40 2.14 -4.67
C THR A 180 -15.30 1.91 -5.69
N LEU A 181 -15.67 1.94 -6.98
CA LEU A 181 -14.72 1.97 -8.09
C LEU A 181 -14.73 3.35 -8.71
N LYS A 182 -13.57 3.78 -9.22
CA LYS A 182 -13.42 5.03 -9.95
C LYS A 182 -12.81 4.78 -11.31
N ASN A 183 -13.17 5.60 -12.28
CA ASN A 183 -12.56 5.66 -13.61
C ASN A 183 -12.68 4.34 -14.38
N ILE A 184 -13.79 3.63 -14.28
CA ILE A 184 -13.93 2.31 -14.91
C ILE A 184 -14.04 2.42 -16.44
N ASP A 185 -13.33 1.51 -17.12
CA ASP A 185 -13.52 1.23 -18.54
C ASP A 185 -14.60 0.15 -18.72
N ALA A 186 -15.85 0.59 -18.71
CA ALA A 186 -17.03 -0.27 -18.88
C ALA A 186 -17.11 -0.97 -20.26
N THR A 187 -16.24 -0.61 -21.22
CA THR A 187 -16.24 -1.25 -22.55
C THR A 187 -15.45 -2.57 -22.57
N SER A 188 -14.67 -2.86 -21.53
CA SER A 188 -13.90 -4.10 -21.42
C SER A 188 -14.71 -5.27 -20.86
N SER A 189 -14.23 -6.49 -21.09
CA SER A 189 -14.72 -7.73 -20.49
C SER A 189 -13.66 -8.46 -19.65
N ASP A 190 -12.62 -7.72 -19.25
CA ASP A 190 -11.46 -8.22 -18.50
C ASP A 190 -11.53 -7.73 -17.05
N CYS A 191 -12.67 -8.00 -16.39
CA CYS A 191 -12.85 -7.79 -14.96
C CYS A 191 -12.99 -9.15 -14.25
N ALA A 192 -12.66 -9.21 -12.96
CA ALA A 192 -12.80 -10.40 -12.13
C ALA A 192 -13.26 -10.06 -10.71
N VAL A 193 -13.93 -11.01 -10.07
CA VAL A 193 -14.30 -10.93 -8.65
C VAL A 193 -13.73 -12.16 -7.95
N ARG A 194 -13.04 -11.93 -6.84
CA ARG A 194 -12.54 -12.97 -5.94
C ARG A 194 -13.16 -12.77 -4.57
N VAL A 195 -13.67 -13.85 -3.96
CA VAL A 195 -14.31 -13.81 -2.63
C VAL A 195 -13.75 -14.96 -1.80
N SER A 196 -13.35 -14.68 -0.56
CA SER A 196 -12.90 -15.68 0.41
C SER A 196 -13.84 -15.73 1.61
N LEU A 197 -14.51 -16.87 1.78
CA LEU A 197 -15.24 -17.21 2.99
C LEU A 197 -14.49 -18.28 3.79
N HIS A 198 -14.80 -18.40 5.06
CA HIS A 198 -14.31 -19.49 5.91
C HIS A 198 -15.46 -20.16 6.66
N GLY A 199 -15.56 -21.48 6.61
CA GLY A 199 -16.63 -22.24 7.27
C GLY A 199 -16.50 -22.15 8.79
N ARG A 200 -17.54 -21.69 9.49
CA ARG A 200 -17.53 -21.62 10.97
C ARG A 200 -18.13 -22.88 11.60
N THR A 201 -18.94 -23.62 10.85
CA THR A 201 -19.58 -24.84 11.33
C THR A 201 -19.09 -26.02 10.51
N ASP A 202 -19.10 -27.20 11.14
CA ASP A 202 -18.89 -28.50 10.51
C ASP A 202 -19.91 -29.42 11.17
N VAL A 203 -21.06 -29.62 10.52
CA VAL A 203 -22.11 -30.51 11.02
C VAL A 203 -22.08 -31.85 10.31
N PHE A 204 -22.66 -32.89 10.91
CA PHE A 204 -22.65 -34.26 10.36
C PHE A 204 -23.41 -34.44 9.03
N LEU A 205 -23.85 -33.36 8.37
CA LEU A 205 -24.49 -33.35 7.06
C LEU A 205 -23.45 -32.86 6.05
N SER A 206 -23.12 -33.65 5.04
CA SER A 206 -22.24 -33.21 3.95
C SER A 206 -23.09 -33.07 2.69
N THR A 207 -23.16 -31.89 2.05
CA THR A 207 -22.58 -30.57 2.36
C THR A 207 -23.33 -29.83 3.47
N ASP A 208 -22.67 -28.93 4.22
CA ASP A 208 -23.30 -28.12 5.28
C ASP A 208 -23.38 -26.61 5.03
N HIS A 209 -22.81 -26.13 3.93
CA HIS A 209 -22.90 -24.75 3.48
C HIS A 209 -23.43 -24.66 2.05
N ASN A 210 -24.19 -23.61 1.74
CA ASN A 210 -24.54 -23.26 0.36
C ASN A 210 -24.50 -21.75 0.16
N THR A 211 -23.69 -21.25 -0.79
CA THR A 211 -23.45 -19.82 -0.95
C THR A 211 -23.79 -19.33 -2.35
N ARG A 212 -24.58 -18.24 -2.44
CA ARG A 212 -24.76 -17.46 -3.67
C ARG A 212 -24.05 -16.11 -3.59
N LEU A 213 -23.40 -15.74 -4.69
CA LEU A 213 -22.70 -14.47 -4.84
C LEU A 213 -23.37 -13.62 -5.91
N TYR A 214 -23.48 -12.33 -5.67
CA TYR A 214 -23.99 -11.36 -6.64
C TYR A 214 -23.12 -10.09 -6.68
N LEU A 215 -22.96 -9.53 -7.87
CA LEU A 215 -22.42 -8.19 -8.11
C LEU A 215 -23.55 -7.29 -8.59
N ASN A 216 -23.91 -6.24 -7.85
CA ASN A 216 -24.97 -5.30 -8.27
C ASN A 216 -26.28 -6.01 -8.72
N ASN A 217 -26.69 -7.06 -8.00
CA ASN A 217 -27.80 -7.98 -8.31
C ASN A 217 -27.58 -8.97 -9.47
N HIS A 218 -26.47 -8.88 -10.20
CA HIS A 218 -26.09 -9.89 -11.19
C HIS A 218 -25.51 -11.13 -10.48
N PRO A 219 -26.08 -12.33 -10.66
CA PRO A 219 -25.56 -13.55 -10.05
C PRO A 219 -24.16 -13.87 -10.61
N LEU A 220 -23.20 -14.10 -9.72
CA LEU A 220 -21.84 -14.53 -10.08
C LEU A 220 -21.69 -16.05 -10.07
N ASN A 221 -22.55 -16.76 -9.32
CA ASN A 221 -22.64 -18.21 -9.32
C ASN A 221 -24.12 -18.66 -9.25
N SER A 222 -24.38 -19.98 -9.35
CA SER A 222 -25.74 -20.56 -9.26
C SER A 222 -26.16 -20.97 -7.84
N GLY A 223 -25.32 -20.71 -6.85
CA GLY A 223 -25.36 -21.39 -5.55
C GLY A 223 -24.41 -22.58 -5.58
N GLU A 224 -23.46 -22.59 -4.65
CA GLU A 224 -22.45 -23.62 -4.56
C GLU A 224 -22.42 -24.18 -3.15
N GLU A 225 -22.56 -25.50 -3.07
CA GLU A 225 -22.48 -26.23 -1.81
C GLU A 225 -21.03 -26.56 -1.46
N TRP A 226 -20.70 -26.47 -0.18
CA TRP A 226 -19.38 -26.78 0.35
C TRP A 226 -19.50 -27.25 1.80
N ASP A 227 -18.42 -27.76 2.37
CA ASP A 227 -18.47 -28.58 3.58
C ASP A 227 -17.34 -28.23 4.55
N GLY A 228 -17.71 -28.04 5.82
CA GLY A 228 -16.81 -27.99 6.96
C GLY A 228 -16.09 -26.66 7.19
N MET A 229 -15.26 -26.65 8.24
CA MET A 229 -14.55 -25.47 8.74
C MET A 229 -13.27 -25.18 7.95
N VAL A 230 -13.42 -24.92 6.66
CA VAL A 230 -12.32 -24.71 5.70
C VAL A 230 -12.52 -23.41 4.92
N PRO A 231 -11.46 -22.84 4.32
CA PRO A 231 -11.61 -21.70 3.43
C PRO A 231 -12.30 -22.11 2.12
N LYS A 232 -13.27 -21.31 1.70
CA LYS A 232 -13.95 -21.40 0.41
C LYS A 232 -13.67 -20.14 -0.40
N LYS A 233 -12.94 -20.32 -1.51
CA LYS A 233 -12.55 -19.23 -2.42
C LYS A 233 -13.26 -19.36 -3.76
N TRP A 234 -13.81 -18.26 -4.23
CA TRP A 234 -14.28 -18.11 -5.60
C TRP A 234 -13.33 -17.20 -6.36
N ASP A 235 -12.95 -17.62 -7.57
CA ASP A 235 -12.23 -16.82 -8.55
C ASP A 235 -13.06 -16.79 -9.84
N ILE A 236 -13.63 -15.62 -10.14
CA ILE A 236 -14.63 -15.44 -11.18
C ILE A 236 -14.09 -14.45 -12.21
N PRO A 237 -13.28 -14.91 -13.18
CA PRO A 237 -12.71 -14.07 -14.22
C PRO A 237 -13.68 -13.84 -15.38
N GLY A 238 -13.33 -12.89 -16.28
CA GLY A 238 -14.04 -12.67 -17.53
C GLY A 238 -15.41 -12.01 -17.36
N ILE A 239 -15.60 -11.28 -16.26
CA ILE A 239 -16.81 -10.51 -15.99
C ILE A 239 -16.82 -9.28 -16.91
N PRO A 240 -17.90 -9.02 -17.66
CA PRO A 240 -18.09 -7.76 -18.37
C PRO A 240 -17.98 -6.57 -17.42
N CYS A 241 -17.07 -5.63 -17.70
CA CYS A 241 -16.83 -4.49 -16.81
C CYS A 241 -18.03 -3.54 -16.74
N ASN A 242 -18.99 -3.62 -17.67
CA ASN A 242 -20.26 -2.91 -17.62
C ASN A 242 -21.25 -3.41 -16.55
N LEU A 243 -20.96 -4.54 -15.87
CA LEU A 243 -21.73 -4.99 -14.71
C LEU A 243 -21.35 -4.22 -13.43
N PHE A 244 -20.20 -3.55 -13.44
CA PHE A 244 -19.78 -2.62 -12.41
C PHE A 244 -20.26 -1.20 -12.74
N ASN A 245 -20.60 -0.45 -11.71
CA ASN A 245 -20.96 0.95 -11.79
C ASN A 245 -19.73 1.84 -11.55
N GLU A 246 -19.70 3.00 -12.19
CA GLU A 246 -18.86 4.11 -11.75
C GLU A 246 -19.37 4.58 -10.37
N GLY A 247 -18.50 4.61 -9.37
CA GLY A 247 -18.88 4.89 -7.99
C GLY A 247 -19.27 3.63 -7.20
N GLU A 248 -20.41 3.66 -6.51
CA GLU A 248 -20.82 2.62 -5.57
C GLU A 248 -21.23 1.32 -6.26
N ASN A 249 -20.72 0.21 -5.75
CA ASN A 249 -20.99 -1.16 -6.14
C ASN A 249 -21.24 -2.01 -4.90
N ARG A 250 -21.83 -3.19 -5.07
CA ARG A 250 -22.15 -4.09 -3.96
C ARG A 250 -21.84 -5.54 -4.31
N ILE A 251 -21.09 -6.22 -3.45
CA ILE A 251 -21.06 -7.68 -3.39
C ILE A 251 -22.14 -8.12 -2.41
N LYS A 252 -23.07 -8.95 -2.86
CA LYS A 252 -24.06 -9.59 -2.00
C LYS A 252 -23.71 -11.06 -1.86
N ILE A 253 -23.69 -11.54 -0.62
CA ILE A 253 -23.46 -12.93 -0.26
C ILE A 253 -24.72 -13.44 0.43
N GLU A 254 -25.31 -14.49 -0.13
CA GLU A 254 -26.46 -15.19 0.44
C GLU A 254 -26.01 -16.57 0.93
N ALA A 255 -26.20 -16.85 2.21
CA ALA A 255 -26.04 -18.19 2.76
C ALA A 255 -27.39 -18.89 2.70
N ILE A 256 -27.51 -19.87 1.81
CA ILE A 256 -28.74 -20.63 1.60
C ILE A 256 -28.74 -21.79 2.58
N ARG A 257 -29.82 -21.89 3.33
CA ARG A 257 -30.02 -23.00 4.25
C ARG A 257 -30.01 -24.34 3.51
N VAL A 258 -29.06 -25.18 3.87
CA VAL A 258 -28.99 -26.55 3.35
C VAL A 258 -30.20 -27.36 3.86
N PRO A 259 -30.83 -28.20 3.02
CA PRO A 259 -31.94 -29.05 3.45
C PRO A 259 -31.53 -30.05 4.54
N VAL A 260 -32.09 -29.91 5.74
CA VAL A 260 -31.91 -30.88 6.85
C VAL A 260 -32.98 -31.97 6.77
N PRO A 261 -32.65 -33.28 6.73
CA PRO A 261 -33.64 -34.35 6.75
C PRO A 261 -34.47 -34.37 8.04
N ASP A 262 -35.74 -34.79 7.96
CA ASP A 262 -36.71 -34.77 9.07
C ASP A 262 -36.26 -35.38 10.41
N PRO A 263 -35.52 -36.51 10.50
CA PRO A 263 -35.09 -37.02 11.81
C PRO A 263 -34.11 -36.09 12.54
N TYR A 264 -33.45 -35.18 11.81
CA TYR A 264 -32.46 -34.25 12.36
C TYR A 264 -33.04 -32.87 12.70
N LYS A 265 -34.20 -32.49 12.13
CA LYS A 265 -34.87 -31.20 12.41
C LYS A 265 -35.30 -31.02 13.88
N VAL A 266 -35.46 -32.12 14.62
CA VAL A 266 -35.83 -32.10 16.05
C VAL A 266 -34.61 -31.89 16.95
N ILE A 267 -33.41 -32.18 16.45
CA ILE A 267 -32.13 -32.08 17.17
C ILE A 267 -31.49 -30.72 16.95
N PHE A 268 -31.61 -30.18 15.74
CA PHE A 268 -31.08 -28.88 15.37
C PHE A 268 -32.12 -27.79 15.58
N ASP A 269 -31.83 -26.83 16.46
CA ASP A 269 -32.68 -25.68 16.70
C ASP A 269 -32.51 -24.67 15.56
N LEU A 270 -33.21 -25.01 14.49
CA LEU A 270 -33.05 -24.53 13.14
C LEU A 270 -33.49 -23.07 12.92
N ASP A 271 -34.25 -22.51 13.86
CA ASP A 271 -34.88 -21.18 13.80
C ASP A 271 -34.57 -20.33 15.04
N SER A 272 -33.59 -20.74 15.84
CA SER A 272 -33.23 -20.15 17.14
C SER A 272 -31.84 -19.52 17.10
N ASP A 273 -31.68 -18.45 17.88
CA ASP A 273 -30.39 -17.82 18.17
C ASP A 273 -29.53 -18.62 19.18
N GLY A 274 -29.97 -19.85 19.51
CA GLY A 274 -29.39 -20.74 20.50
C GLY A 274 -28.17 -21.57 20.05
N PHE A 275 -27.75 -22.42 20.99
CA PHE A 275 -26.42 -23.02 21.20
C PHE A 275 -25.80 -23.88 20.06
N LEU A 276 -26.50 -24.12 18.96
CA LEU A 276 -26.03 -24.94 17.84
C LEU A 276 -26.17 -24.15 16.54
N ASP A 277 -25.17 -23.33 16.25
CA ASP A 277 -24.96 -22.80 14.91
C ASP A 277 -24.69 -23.96 13.95
N ILE A 278 -25.49 -24.12 12.90
CA ILE A 278 -25.45 -25.31 12.03
C ILE A 278 -24.95 -25.04 10.61
N ASP A 279 -25.02 -23.80 10.16
CA ASP A 279 -24.56 -23.36 8.83
C ASP A 279 -24.23 -21.88 8.96
N SER A 280 -22.98 -21.61 9.30
CA SER A 280 -22.44 -20.26 9.23
C SER A 280 -21.04 -20.24 8.65
N SER A 281 -20.75 -19.15 7.97
CA SER A 281 -19.43 -18.86 7.44
C SER A 281 -19.04 -17.43 7.82
N TYR A 282 -17.74 -17.16 7.81
CA TYR A 282 -17.22 -15.80 7.92
C TYR A 282 -16.81 -15.29 6.56
N LEU A 283 -17.18 -14.05 6.22
CA LEU A 283 -16.48 -13.33 5.17
C LEU A 283 -15.10 -12.94 5.68
N ASN A 284 -14.06 -13.37 4.97
CA ASN A 284 -12.73 -12.83 5.18
C ASN A 284 -12.56 -11.54 4.35
N TRP A 285 -12.35 -11.70 3.05
CA TRP A 285 -12.11 -10.59 2.12
C TRP A 285 -12.76 -10.83 0.76
N PHE A 286 -12.85 -9.75 -0.03
CA PHE A 286 -13.09 -9.85 -1.47
C PHE A 286 -12.15 -8.92 -2.24
N GLU A 287 -11.82 -9.32 -3.47
CA GLU A 287 -11.01 -8.54 -4.40
C GLU A 287 -11.73 -8.34 -5.72
N ILE A 288 -11.53 -7.18 -6.31
CA ILE A 288 -12.10 -6.78 -7.60
C ILE A 288 -10.95 -6.41 -8.52
N ASP A 289 -10.76 -7.18 -9.58
CA ASP A 289 -9.89 -6.79 -10.68
C ASP A 289 -10.73 -6.10 -11.75
N TYR A 290 -10.33 -4.89 -12.14
CA TYR A 290 -11.08 -4.10 -13.10
C TYR A 290 -10.17 -3.30 -14.01
N ARG A 291 -10.73 -2.87 -15.14
CA ARG A 291 -10.04 -1.98 -16.07
C ARG A 291 -10.25 -0.54 -15.65
N SER A 292 -9.20 0.09 -15.13
CA SER A 292 -9.19 1.52 -14.81
C SER A 292 -8.66 2.31 -15.99
N LYS A 293 -9.32 3.41 -16.34
CA LYS A 293 -8.79 4.42 -17.26
C LYS A 293 -7.57 5.09 -16.64
N TYR A 294 -6.70 5.64 -17.48
CA TYR A 294 -5.56 6.45 -17.06
C TYR A 294 -6.01 7.87 -16.69
N ILE A 295 -6.76 7.97 -15.59
CA ILE A 295 -7.28 9.22 -15.01
C ILE A 295 -6.79 9.27 -13.57
N THR A 296 -6.24 10.41 -13.15
CA THR A 296 -5.73 10.55 -11.78
C THR A 296 -6.83 10.53 -10.73
N GLU A 297 -6.44 10.18 -9.50
CA GLU A 297 -7.27 10.30 -8.32
C GLU A 297 -7.20 11.73 -7.78
N ASN A 298 -8.36 12.37 -7.67
CA ASN A 298 -8.54 13.75 -7.19
C ASN A 298 -7.73 14.82 -7.95
N GLY A 299 -7.12 14.46 -9.08
CA GLY A 299 -6.29 15.34 -9.88
C GLY A 299 -4.78 15.26 -9.63
N TYR A 300 -4.31 14.43 -8.70
CA TYR A 300 -2.95 14.57 -8.18
C TYR A 300 -2.10 13.32 -8.30
N TYR A 301 -2.70 12.13 -8.21
CA TYR A 301 -1.94 10.89 -8.11
C TYR A 301 -2.56 9.78 -8.95
N LEU A 302 -1.74 9.00 -9.63
CA LEU A 302 -2.15 7.75 -10.25
C LEU A 302 -1.05 6.70 -10.07
N LYS A 303 -1.41 5.58 -9.45
CA LYS A 303 -0.65 4.34 -9.57
C LYS A 303 -1.25 3.54 -10.71
N LEU A 304 -0.44 3.23 -11.72
CA LEU A 304 -0.87 2.47 -12.89
C LEU A 304 0.03 1.26 -13.13
N SER A 305 -0.46 0.34 -13.96
CA SER A 305 0.34 -0.79 -14.43
C SER A 305 0.32 -0.90 -15.95
N GLY A 306 1.37 -1.52 -16.50
CA GLY A 306 1.49 -1.82 -17.92
C GLY A 306 2.05 -3.22 -18.13
N THR A 307 1.46 -3.96 -19.06
CA THR A 307 1.97 -5.26 -19.53
C THR A 307 1.99 -5.27 -21.05
N GLY A 308 3.06 -5.77 -21.66
CA GLY A 308 3.19 -5.84 -23.10
C GLY A 308 4.54 -6.36 -23.55
N ASN A 309 4.80 -6.30 -24.86
CA ASN A 309 6.02 -6.80 -25.51
C ASN A 309 6.58 -5.78 -26.53
N SER A 310 6.26 -4.50 -26.38
CA SER A 310 6.66 -3.44 -27.31
C SER A 310 6.80 -2.10 -26.61
N GLU A 311 7.27 -1.09 -27.35
CA GLU A 311 7.08 0.31 -26.98
C GLU A 311 5.59 0.62 -26.79
N VAL A 312 5.29 1.44 -25.79
CA VAL A 312 3.96 1.95 -25.48
C VAL A 312 4.07 3.43 -25.12
N ASP A 313 3.22 4.24 -25.75
CA ASP A 313 2.97 5.60 -25.31
C ASP A 313 1.79 5.57 -24.32
N PHE A 314 1.97 6.12 -23.14
CA PHE A 314 0.92 6.27 -22.13
C PHE A 314 0.36 7.69 -22.16
N ALA A 315 -0.91 7.84 -21.82
CA ALA A 315 -1.57 9.13 -21.72
C ALA A 315 -2.41 9.19 -20.44
N ILE A 316 -1.89 9.86 -19.42
CA ILE A 316 -2.54 10.00 -18.11
C ILE A 316 -3.23 11.35 -18.05
N SER A 317 -4.53 11.36 -17.76
CA SER A 317 -5.39 12.53 -17.81
C SER A 317 -5.81 13.02 -16.42
N ASP A 318 -6.41 14.21 -16.41
CA ASP A 318 -7.01 14.87 -15.25
C ASP A 318 -6.01 15.42 -14.23
N PHE A 319 -4.77 15.78 -14.62
CA PHE A 319 -3.86 16.40 -13.65
C PHE A 319 -4.27 17.83 -13.30
N HIS A 320 -4.46 18.07 -12.01
CA HIS A 320 -4.72 19.38 -11.42
C HIS A 320 -3.41 20.02 -10.94
N ASN A 321 -3.13 21.23 -11.44
CA ASN A 321 -2.03 22.13 -11.09
C ASN A 321 -0.58 21.83 -11.58
N PRO A 322 -0.20 22.42 -12.72
CA PRO A 322 1.18 22.60 -13.15
C PRO A 322 1.52 24.01 -13.69
N THR A 323 0.70 25.06 -13.47
CA THR A 323 0.87 26.40 -14.11
C THR A 323 1.16 27.60 -13.23
N ASN A 324 1.34 27.43 -11.92
CA ASN A 324 1.55 28.58 -11.01
C ASN A 324 2.99 28.67 -10.44
N ASP A 325 4.01 28.07 -11.08
CA ASP A 325 5.39 27.92 -10.58
C ASP A 325 5.53 27.19 -9.22
N LEU A 326 4.43 26.67 -8.66
CA LEU A 326 4.36 26.06 -7.33
C LEU A 326 4.21 24.53 -7.37
N GLY A 327 4.56 23.89 -8.49
CA GLY A 327 4.52 22.44 -8.59
C GLY A 327 4.93 21.90 -9.96
N TRP A 328 5.20 20.59 -10.02
CA TRP A 328 5.53 19.86 -11.25
C TRP A 328 4.96 18.46 -11.20
N ILE A 329 4.92 17.79 -12.35
CA ILE A 329 4.52 16.40 -12.44
C ILE A 329 5.76 15.51 -12.51
N THR A 330 5.77 14.44 -11.73
CA THR A 330 6.80 13.41 -11.76
C THR A 330 6.17 12.07 -12.13
N VAL A 331 6.88 11.28 -12.93
CA VAL A 331 6.49 9.91 -13.30
C VAL A 331 7.66 9.00 -12.99
N MET A 332 7.40 7.94 -12.23
CA MET A 332 8.39 6.96 -11.81
C MET A 332 7.95 5.54 -12.18
N ASP A 333 8.86 4.75 -12.74
CA ASP A 333 8.75 3.30 -12.76
C ASP A 333 9.24 2.75 -11.41
N ILE A 334 8.31 2.14 -10.68
CA ILE A 334 8.49 1.60 -9.32
C ILE A 334 8.53 0.07 -9.31
N THR A 335 8.59 -0.58 -10.48
CA THR A 335 8.56 -2.05 -10.62
C THR A 335 9.68 -2.74 -9.83
N GLY A 336 10.84 -2.10 -9.71
CA GLY A 336 12.01 -2.64 -9.00
C GLY A 336 12.12 -2.24 -7.52
N TYR A 337 11.11 -1.57 -6.96
CA TYR A 337 11.11 -1.13 -5.57
C TYR A 337 11.27 -2.33 -4.60
N PRO A 338 12.08 -2.23 -3.52
CA PRO A 338 12.81 -1.06 -3.02
C PRO A 338 14.20 -0.85 -3.64
N HIS A 339 14.65 -1.73 -4.52
CA HIS A 339 16.03 -1.74 -4.98
C HIS A 339 16.30 -0.88 -6.21
N LYS A 340 15.29 -0.57 -7.02
CA LYS A 340 15.41 0.23 -8.23
C LYS A 340 14.14 1.06 -8.45
N ILE A 341 14.35 2.34 -8.74
CA ILE A 341 13.32 3.27 -9.19
C ILE A 341 13.91 4.01 -10.38
N THR A 342 13.13 4.14 -11.44
CA THR A 342 13.49 4.93 -12.63
C THR A 342 12.60 6.15 -12.68
N ARG A 343 13.17 7.34 -12.89
CA ARG A 343 12.43 8.60 -13.02
C ARG A 343 12.42 9.03 -14.48
N PHE A 344 11.25 9.26 -15.05
CA PHE A 344 11.11 9.72 -16.42
C PHE A 344 11.39 11.23 -16.52
N ASN A 345 12.20 11.58 -17.52
CA ASN A 345 12.51 12.95 -17.91
C ASN A 345 11.94 13.22 -19.31
N ASN A 346 11.83 14.49 -19.71
CA ASN A 346 11.28 14.89 -21.02
C ASN A 346 9.88 14.34 -21.32
N ILE A 347 9.05 14.12 -20.30
CA ILE A 347 7.63 13.83 -20.48
C ILE A 347 6.93 15.05 -21.13
N GLU A 348 5.86 14.80 -21.87
CA GLU A 348 5.09 15.86 -22.54
C GLU A 348 3.81 16.15 -21.76
N LEU A 349 3.44 17.43 -21.69
CA LEU A 349 2.19 17.89 -21.08
C LEU A 349 1.31 18.51 -22.17
N SER A 350 0.01 18.26 -22.11
CA SER A 350 -0.97 18.96 -22.95
C SER A 350 -1.01 20.46 -22.62
N ASP A 351 -1.40 21.28 -23.59
CA ASP A 351 -1.47 22.74 -23.39
C ASP A 351 -2.65 23.21 -22.52
N ASN A 352 -3.66 22.36 -22.31
CA ASN A 352 -4.91 22.74 -21.63
C ASN A 352 -5.08 22.06 -20.28
N PHE A 353 -5.68 22.79 -19.33
CA PHE A 353 -6.15 22.25 -18.05
C PHE A 353 -7.54 21.59 -18.19
N PRO A 354 -7.81 20.46 -17.49
CA PRO A 354 -6.87 19.68 -16.71
C PRO A 354 -5.84 18.98 -17.61
N TYR A 355 -4.61 18.84 -17.11
CA TYR A 355 -3.48 18.46 -17.95
C TYR A 355 -3.46 16.96 -18.22
N GLN A 356 -3.01 16.61 -19.42
CA GLN A 356 -2.67 15.24 -19.81
C GLN A 356 -1.15 15.10 -19.90
N VAL A 357 -0.63 14.04 -19.30
CA VAL A 357 0.79 13.66 -19.34
C VAL A 357 0.97 12.53 -20.33
N TYR A 358 1.91 12.71 -21.24
CA TYR A 358 2.33 11.67 -22.17
C TYR A 358 3.77 11.26 -21.87
N PHE A 359 3.98 9.95 -21.78
CA PHE A 359 5.32 9.40 -21.67
C PHE A 359 5.42 8.05 -22.37
N ARG A 360 6.63 7.69 -22.77
CA ARG A 360 6.94 6.42 -23.43
C ARG A 360 7.75 5.50 -22.52
N ASP A 361 7.44 4.21 -22.59
CA ASP A 361 8.30 3.15 -22.06
C ASP A 361 8.26 1.91 -22.97
N VAL A 362 9.19 0.98 -22.78
CA VAL A 362 9.25 -0.34 -23.42
C VAL A 362 8.74 -1.38 -22.44
N LEU A 363 7.67 -2.09 -22.81
CA LEU A 363 7.17 -3.25 -22.07
C LEU A 363 7.77 -4.52 -22.65
N GLU A 364 8.21 -5.45 -21.80
CA GLU A 364 8.89 -6.68 -22.25
C GLU A 364 8.35 -7.92 -21.55
N ASN A 365 8.25 -9.01 -22.30
CA ASN A 365 7.91 -10.35 -21.83
C ASN A 365 6.59 -10.45 -21.06
N ASN A 366 5.63 -9.56 -21.34
CA ASN A 366 4.37 -9.41 -20.59
C ASN A 366 4.59 -9.25 -19.08
N LYS A 367 5.78 -8.84 -18.64
CA LYS A 367 6.03 -8.56 -17.23
C LYS A 367 5.25 -7.32 -16.83
N LYS A 368 4.56 -7.38 -15.70
CA LYS A 368 3.89 -6.23 -15.12
C LYS A 368 4.94 -5.19 -14.74
N LYS A 369 4.85 -4.00 -15.33
CA LYS A 369 5.47 -2.79 -14.81
C LYS A 369 4.47 -1.99 -14.01
N GLU A 370 4.94 -1.35 -12.95
CA GLU A 370 4.17 -0.46 -12.10
C GLU A 370 4.76 0.93 -12.14
N TYR A 371 3.90 1.93 -12.27
CA TYR A 371 4.30 3.33 -12.31
C TYR A 371 3.52 4.13 -11.27
N ALA A 372 4.17 5.16 -10.73
CA ALA A 372 3.54 6.20 -9.93
C ALA A 372 3.72 7.53 -10.65
N ALA A 373 2.62 8.19 -10.95
CA ALA A 373 2.60 9.54 -11.50
C ALA A 373 1.93 10.48 -10.50
N THR A 374 2.57 11.60 -10.19
CA THR A 374 2.01 12.54 -9.22
C THR A 374 2.35 14.00 -9.51
N VAL A 375 1.50 14.89 -9.05
CA VAL A 375 1.77 16.33 -8.92
C VAL A 375 2.46 16.57 -7.60
N ILE A 376 3.67 17.10 -7.65
CA ILE A 376 4.36 17.62 -6.47
C ILE A 376 4.03 19.09 -6.33
N LEU A 377 3.55 19.50 -5.15
CA LEU A 377 3.26 20.88 -4.80
C LEU A 377 4.36 21.42 -3.88
N THR A 378 4.92 22.60 -4.14
CA THR A 378 6.00 23.17 -3.33
C THR A 378 5.55 23.71 -1.97
N ASN A 379 4.23 23.82 -1.75
CA ASN A 379 3.64 24.29 -0.49
C ASN A 379 3.16 23.15 0.42
N THR A 380 3.29 21.89 0.00
CA THR A 380 3.00 20.74 0.86
C THR A 380 4.25 20.37 1.65
N THR A 381 4.21 20.57 2.95
CA THR A 381 5.26 20.17 3.89
C THR A 381 5.20 18.66 4.09
N ALA A 382 6.32 17.96 3.93
CA ALA A 382 6.45 16.61 4.46
C ALA A 382 6.85 16.71 5.93
N ASP A 383 6.01 16.19 6.83
CA ASP A 383 6.28 16.24 8.26
C ASP A 383 7.42 15.30 8.64
N LEU A 384 8.60 15.90 8.86
CA LEU A 384 9.76 15.23 9.45
C LEU A 384 9.67 15.30 10.97
N LEU A 385 9.80 14.16 11.65
CA LEU A 385 9.83 14.13 13.11
C LEU A 385 11.30 14.03 13.59
N PRO A 386 11.84 15.07 14.27
CA PRO A 386 13.14 14.97 14.91
C PRO A 386 13.11 13.91 16.03
N ILE A 387 14.27 13.29 16.30
CA ILE A 387 14.41 12.35 17.41
C ILE A 387 14.38 13.13 18.73
N GLY A 388 13.16 13.38 19.23
CA GLY A 388 12.90 14.09 20.46
C GLY A 388 11.46 14.64 20.52
N ASN A 389 10.51 13.80 20.96
CA ASN A 389 9.12 14.14 21.30
C ASN A 389 8.33 14.98 20.27
N ARG A 390 7.49 14.31 19.47
CA ARG A 390 6.04 14.58 19.30
C ARG A 390 5.46 13.71 18.17
N SER A 391 4.23 13.25 18.38
CA SER A 391 3.38 12.55 17.43
C SER A 391 2.46 13.55 16.73
N GLN A 392 2.52 13.64 15.41
CA GLN A 392 1.47 14.25 14.57
C GLN A 392 1.37 13.52 13.22
N LEU A 393 0.14 13.36 12.74
CA LEU A 393 -0.31 12.50 11.62
C LEU A 393 -0.43 13.34 10.33
N PHE A 394 0.13 12.92 9.19
CA PHE A 394 -0.06 13.63 7.93
C PHE A 394 -0.12 12.77 6.67
N PHE A 395 -0.67 13.36 5.60
CA PHE A 395 -1.20 12.76 4.38
C PHE A 395 -0.16 12.75 3.24
N PRO A 396 -0.32 11.86 2.22
CA PRO A 396 0.39 12.01 0.95
C PRO A 396 -0.07 13.29 0.21
N VAL A 397 0.83 13.84 -0.62
CA VAL A 397 0.56 14.98 -1.54
C VAL A 397 -0.55 14.62 -2.52
#